data_AF-A0A3L7K2Q2-F1
#
_entry.id   AF-A0A3L7K2Q2-F1
#
_cell.length_a   1.000
_cell.length_b   1.000
_cell.length_c   1.000
_cell.angle_alpha   90.00
_cell.angle_beta   90.00
_cell.angle_gamma   90.00
#
_symmetry.space_group_name_H-M   'P 1'
#
loop_
_entity.id
_entity.type
_entity.pdbx_description
1 polymer ?
#
loop_
_entity_poly.entity_id
_entity_poly.type
_entity_poly.pdbx_seq_one_letter_code
_entity_poly.pdbx_strand_id
1 'polypeptide(L)'
;MSTKKGVILFLMSILLFFGLSNTISADNRILNVKDFGAVGDGATDDTVAIKKALYHGKGHKVFFPEGTYLISSAIIVKENTEVYGTNAVIKAKTDGDTMFRVLGDQISIHDLTIDGGHTFLRGMTIMDGTKDLALSSTVFKNFGQPDSKTLAYSTPIAIRIEGGVENVMMDKLTIHNVFAKNVSSKVGWYHKVARGILISPALDTQTGSKNITIQNSSISDIGPKDDGDGIVVQGFNEDVGLSIINNTFSKTYKRAIKIQSPGAVIQNNHIFNSFHGNNHYETYKENGQYDMWSAISVYADNVKVEDNTIGGIGTYSAAIDIAGGNDVYVSGNAISNPENSADSTLDLIRINKGYDGTSQFQNITVINNSLMNGRYGVNMVAHVQGLKVSGNHFSKIKSLTSSNIPQ
;
A
#
# COMPACT_ATOMS: atom_id res chain seq x y z
N MET A 1 15.69 26.31 62.22
CA MET A 1 14.51 25.44 61.97
C MET A 1 13.74 26.04 60.80
N SER A 2 13.47 25.23 59.75
CA SER A 2 12.42 25.39 58.72
C SER A 2 12.33 26.72 57.92
N THR A 3 12.22 26.86 56.60
CA THR A 3 12.22 26.02 55.36
C THR A 3 11.75 26.97 54.21
N LYS A 4 11.97 26.56 52.94
CA LYS A 4 11.35 27.01 51.65
C LYS A 4 12.05 28.22 50.98
N LYS A 5 12.80 28.06 49.86
CA LYS A 5 12.39 27.75 48.45
C LYS A 5 11.26 28.68 47.97
N GLY A 6 11.34 29.49 46.92
CA GLY A 6 12.34 29.74 45.87
C GLY A 6 11.74 30.70 44.81
N VAL A 7 12.41 30.77 43.65
CA VAL A 7 11.98 31.32 42.34
C VAL A 7 12.30 32.80 42.07
N ILE A 8 13.27 33.03 41.18
CA ILE A 8 13.54 34.28 40.47
C ILE A 8 13.01 34.14 39.03
N LEU A 9 12.19 35.10 38.61
CA LEU A 9 11.65 35.29 37.26
C LEU A 9 12.76 35.53 36.22
N PHE A 10 12.58 35.02 35.01
CA PHE A 10 13.24 35.56 33.81
C PHE A 10 12.18 35.94 32.76
N LEU A 11 12.22 37.19 32.33
CA LEU A 11 11.34 37.79 31.33
C LEU A 11 11.57 37.18 29.93
N MET A 12 10.49 36.89 29.21
CA MET A 12 10.49 36.78 27.75
C MET A 12 9.78 37.99 27.16
N SER A 13 10.49 38.72 26.32
CA SER A 13 10.01 39.87 25.54
C SER A 13 9.00 39.42 24.47
N ILE A 14 7.82 40.04 24.50
CA ILE A 14 6.79 39.90 23.46
C ILE A 14 7.15 40.86 22.32
N LEU A 15 7.55 40.32 21.16
CA LEU A 15 7.53 41.03 19.89
C LEU A 15 6.15 40.85 19.26
N LEU A 16 5.34 41.91 19.31
CA LEU A 16 4.08 42.03 18.57
C LEU A 16 4.39 42.25 17.09
N PHE A 17 4.33 41.19 16.29
CA PHE A 17 4.19 41.30 14.83
C PHE A 17 2.73 41.59 14.51
N PHE A 18 2.40 42.84 14.21
CA PHE A 18 1.17 43.17 13.49
C PHE A 18 1.34 42.74 12.03
N GLY A 19 1.05 41.45 11.76
CA GLY A 19 0.77 40.99 10.41
C GLY A 19 -0.58 41.53 9.99
N LEU A 20 -0.61 42.40 8.98
CA LEU A 20 -1.81 42.64 8.18
C LEU A 20 -2.22 41.30 7.56
N SER A 21 -3.14 40.60 8.22
CA SER A 21 -3.83 39.46 7.62
C SER A 21 -4.64 40.00 6.44
N ASN A 22 -4.13 39.83 5.22
CA ASN A 22 -4.99 39.72 4.07
C ASN A 22 -5.83 38.47 4.30
N THR A 23 -7.00 38.63 4.91
CA THR A 23 -8.06 37.63 4.83
C THR A 23 -8.46 37.56 3.36
N ILE A 24 -7.77 36.72 2.59
CA ILE A 24 -8.39 36.11 1.43
C ILE A 24 -9.55 35.33 2.03
N SER A 25 -10.76 35.87 1.92
CA SER A 25 -11.95 35.07 2.14
C SER A 25 -11.82 33.91 1.17
N ALA A 26 -11.47 32.72 1.67
CA ALA A 26 -11.57 31.51 0.89
C ALA A 26 -13.03 31.44 0.46
N ASP A 27 -13.30 31.68 -0.82
CA ASP A 27 -14.61 31.46 -1.39
C ASP A 27 -14.89 29.96 -1.23
N ASN A 28 -15.60 29.58 -0.18
CA ASN A 28 -15.91 28.18 0.14
C ASN A 28 -17.00 27.64 -0.79
N ARG A 29 -17.01 28.09 -2.05
CA ARG A 29 -17.98 27.73 -3.05
C ARG A 29 -17.81 26.26 -3.39
N ILE A 30 -18.93 25.55 -3.31
CA ILE A 30 -19.04 24.17 -3.76
C ILE A 30 -19.38 24.20 -5.26
N LEU A 31 -18.54 23.57 -6.07
CA LEU A 31 -18.70 23.42 -7.51
C LEU A 31 -19.32 22.04 -7.79
N ASN A 32 -20.62 22.00 -8.05
CA ASN A 32 -21.29 20.77 -8.43
C ASN A 32 -20.96 20.43 -9.88
N VAL A 33 -20.47 19.22 -10.16
CA VAL A 33 -20.13 18.79 -11.54
C VAL A 33 -21.32 18.89 -12.51
N LYS A 34 -22.56 18.80 -12.02
CA LYS A 34 -23.77 18.97 -12.85
C LYS A 34 -23.95 20.40 -13.35
N ASP A 35 -23.46 21.41 -12.62
CA ASP A 35 -23.47 22.81 -13.08
C ASP A 35 -22.52 23.03 -14.26
N PHE A 36 -21.58 22.10 -14.49
CA PHE A 36 -20.66 22.09 -15.63
C PHE A 36 -21.14 21.18 -16.77
N GLY A 37 -22.35 20.60 -16.65
CA GLY A 37 -22.99 19.77 -17.65
C GLY A 37 -22.79 18.27 -17.51
N ALA A 38 -22.27 17.79 -16.37
CA ALA A 38 -22.20 16.35 -16.11
C ALA A 38 -23.61 15.81 -15.85
N VAL A 39 -23.93 14.65 -16.42
CA VAL A 39 -25.26 14.04 -16.31
C VAL A 39 -25.28 12.99 -15.19
N GLY A 40 -24.27 12.10 -15.14
CA GLY A 40 -24.19 11.04 -14.13
C GLY A 40 -25.19 9.89 -14.34
N ASP A 41 -25.59 9.62 -15.58
CA ASP A 41 -26.59 8.61 -15.95
C ASP A 41 -25.99 7.23 -16.30
N GLY A 42 -24.67 7.08 -16.27
CA GLY A 42 -23.96 5.87 -16.65
C GLY A 42 -23.91 5.61 -18.16
N ALA A 43 -24.29 6.57 -19.00
CA ALA A 43 -24.29 6.47 -20.46
C ALA A 43 -23.58 7.66 -21.13
N THR A 44 -23.80 8.87 -20.61
CA THR A 44 -23.18 10.11 -21.07
C THR A 44 -21.70 10.15 -20.73
N ASP A 45 -20.90 10.66 -21.66
CA ASP A 45 -19.47 10.91 -21.42
C ASP A 45 -19.29 12.23 -20.67
N ASP A 46 -19.15 12.14 -19.35
CA ASP A 46 -19.07 13.30 -18.47
C ASP A 46 -17.67 13.91 -18.40
N THR A 47 -16.70 13.36 -19.14
CA THR A 47 -15.29 13.76 -19.11
C THR A 47 -15.09 15.26 -19.24
N VAL A 48 -15.74 15.90 -20.23
CA VAL A 48 -15.53 17.32 -20.52
C VAL A 48 -16.10 18.18 -19.39
N ALA A 49 -17.30 17.84 -18.89
CA ALA A 49 -17.93 18.56 -17.80
C ALA A 49 -17.12 18.45 -16.50
N ILE A 50 -16.65 17.25 -16.16
CA ILE A 50 -15.83 17.00 -14.98
C ILE A 50 -14.49 17.72 -15.07
N LYS A 51 -13.83 17.69 -16.23
CA LYS A 51 -12.59 18.45 -16.46
C LYS A 51 -12.78 19.95 -16.25
N LYS A 52 -13.91 20.51 -16.69
CA LYS A 52 -14.24 21.93 -16.46
C LYS A 52 -14.45 22.19 -14.97
N ALA A 53 -15.23 21.35 -14.28
CA ALA A 53 -15.46 21.50 -12.84
C ALA A 53 -14.14 21.47 -12.06
N LEU A 54 -13.25 20.51 -12.33
CA LEU A 54 -11.93 20.40 -11.69
C LEU A 54 -10.97 21.53 -12.06
N TYR A 55 -11.04 22.05 -13.29
CA TYR A 55 -10.27 23.23 -13.68
C TYR A 55 -10.63 24.45 -12.84
N HIS A 56 -11.92 24.66 -12.59
CA HIS A 56 -12.41 25.72 -11.68
C HIS A 56 -12.30 25.34 -10.20
N GLY A 57 -12.09 24.07 -9.89
CA GLY A 57 -11.99 23.50 -8.55
C GLY A 57 -10.74 23.88 -7.77
N LYS A 58 -9.69 24.38 -8.42
CA LYS A 58 -8.49 24.86 -7.72
C LYS A 58 -8.88 25.91 -6.68
N GLY A 59 -8.56 25.65 -5.42
CA GLY A 59 -8.91 26.52 -4.28
C GLY A 59 -10.34 26.35 -3.75
N HIS A 60 -11.09 25.36 -4.24
CA HIS A 60 -12.51 25.17 -3.96
C HIS A 60 -12.86 23.70 -3.71
N LYS A 61 -14.13 23.44 -3.38
CA LYS A 61 -14.67 22.09 -3.25
C LYS A 61 -15.39 21.69 -4.53
N VAL A 62 -15.12 20.50 -5.06
CA VAL A 62 -15.80 19.91 -6.22
C VAL A 62 -16.66 18.75 -5.76
N PHE A 63 -17.97 18.88 -5.97
CA PHE A 63 -18.97 17.92 -5.51
C PHE A 63 -19.52 17.08 -6.65
N PHE A 64 -19.55 15.76 -6.44
CA PHE A 64 -20.19 14.77 -7.29
C PHE A 64 -21.48 14.26 -6.62
N PRO A 65 -22.67 14.71 -7.07
CA PRO A 65 -23.93 14.13 -6.64
C PRO A 65 -24.02 12.63 -6.94
N GLU A 66 -25.07 11.98 -6.42
CA GLU A 66 -25.37 10.60 -6.79
C GLU A 66 -25.50 10.45 -8.31
N GLY A 67 -24.85 9.40 -8.83
CA GLY A 67 -24.82 9.10 -10.25
C GLY A 67 -23.63 8.24 -10.64
N THR A 68 -23.68 7.73 -11.88
CA THR A 68 -22.53 7.08 -12.53
C THR A 68 -22.01 7.98 -13.64
N TYR A 69 -20.80 8.47 -13.48
CA TYR A 69 -20.15 9.42 -14.37
C TYR A 69 -19.12 8.70 -15.22
N LEU A 70 -19.37 8.57 -16.53
CA LEU A 70 -18.42 7.92 -17.41
C LEU A 70 -17.29 8.89 -17.79
N ILE A 71 -16.04 8.40 -17.75
CA ILE A 71 -14.88 9.13 -18.26
C ILE A 71 -14.14 8.35 -19.35
N SER A 72 -13.76 9.03 -20.43
CA SER A 72 -12.98 8.48 -21.55
C SER A 72 -11.52 8.93 -21.54
N SER A 73 -11.12 9.79 -20.59
CA SER A 73 -9.72 10.17 -20.39
C SER A 73 -9.47 10.68 -18.98
N ALA A 74 -8.18 10.70 -18.60
CA ALA A 74 -7.73 11.15 -17.30
C ALA A 74 -8.28 12.53 -16.91
N ILE A 75 -8.70 12.66 -15.66
CA ILE A 75 -9.04 13.92 -15.00
C ILE A 75 -7.92 14.31 -14.02
N ILE A 76 -7.75 15.61 -13.78
CA ILE A 76 -6.64 16.15 -12.99
C ILE A 76 -7.20 16.88 -11.79
N VAL A 77 -6.78 16.49 -10.59
CA VAL A 77 -7.02 17.19 -9.33
C VAL A 77 -5.77 18.00 -9.00
N LYS A 78 -5.94 19.30 -8.79
CA LYS A 78 -4.87 20.24 -8.50
C LYS A 78 -4.88 20.68 -7.03
N GLU A 79 -3.84 21.41 -6.65
CA GLU A 79 -3.66 21.95 -5.31
C GLU A 79 -4.90 22.67 -4.75
N ASN A 80 -5.03 22.66 -3.43
CA ASN A 80 -6.09 23.33 -2.66
C ASN A 80 -7.50 22.92 -3.10
N THR A 81 -7.69 21.64 -3.45
CA THR A 81 -8.97 21.13 -3.95
C THR A 81 -9.47 20.01 -3.04
N GLU A 82 -10.74 20.12 -2.62
CA GLU A 82 -11.48 19.02 -2.01
C GLU A 82 -12.41 18.41 -3.07
N VAL A 83 -12.32 17.11 -3.29
CA VAL A 83 -13.14 16.38 -4.25
C VAL A 83 -13.93 15.32 -3.50
N TYR A 84 -15.25 15.40 -3.55
CA TYR A 84 -16.09 14.45 -2.81
C TYR A 84 -17.39 14.14 -3.52
N GLY A 85 -18.05 13.07 -3.11
CA GLY A 85 -19.35 12.72 -3.65
C GLY A 85 -20.31 12.11 -2.66
N THR A 86 -21.49 11.73 -3.16
CA THR A 86 -22.51 11.02 -2.40
C THR A 86 -23.03 9.89 -3.27
N ASN A 87 -22.58 8.66 -3.03
CA ASN A 87 -22.85 7.51 -3.91
C ASN A 87 -22.45 7.77 -5.38
N ALA A 88 -21.38 8.53 -5.59
CA ALA A 88 -20.89 8.87 -6.92
C ALA A 88 -19.92 7.80 -7.42
N VAL A 89 -20.20 7.24 -8.60
CA VAL A 89 -19.33 6.29 -9.29
C VAL A 89 -18.69 6.97 -10.49
N ILE A 90 -17.38 7.16 -10.47
CA ILE A 90 -16.60 7.57 -11.65
C ILE A 90 -16.13 6.30 -12.34
N LYS A 91 -16.61 6.05 -13.55
CA LYS A 91 -16.40 4.79 -14.26
C LYS A 91 -15.69 4.99 -15.59
N ALA A 92 -14.77 4.09 -15.92
CA ALA A 92 -14.14 4.06 -17.22
C ALA A 92 -15.17 3.82 -18.34
N LYS A 93 -15.08 4.62 -19.41
CA LYS A 93 -15.83 4.44 -20.65
C LYS A 93 -15.03 3.72 -21.73
N THR A 94 -13.73 3.97 -21.76
CA THR A 94 -12.81 3.50 -22.81
C THR A 94 -11.55 2.93 -22.18
N ASP A 95 -10.63 2.48 -23.03
CA ASP A 95 -9.27 2.16 -22.61
C ASP A 95 -8.53 3.40 -22.13
N GLY A 96 -7.72 3.26 -21.08
CA GLY A 96 -6.94 4.37 -20.54
C GLY A 96 -5.79 3.95 -19.63
N ASP A 97 -4.86 4.87 -19.42
CA ASP A 97 -3.73 4.68 -18.50
C ASP A 97 -4.16 4.96 -17.06
N THR A 98 -4.38 6.21 -16.70
CA THR A 98 -4.78 6.62 -15.33
C THR A 98 -6.08 7.39 -15.36
N MET A 99 -7.03 7.08 -14.46
CA MET A 99 -8.29 7.83 -14.32
C MET A 99 -8.08 9.19 -13.64
N PHE A 100 -7.42 9.22 -12.47
CA PHE A 100 -7.14 10.43 -11.69
C PHE A 100 -5.64 10.74 -11.65
N ARG A 101 -5.25 11.92 -12.07
CA ARG A 101 -3.91 12.47 -11.80
C ARG A 101 -4.03 13.51 -10.69
N VAL A 102 -3.28 13.32 -9.62
CA VAL A 102 -3.27 14.23 -8.46
C VAL A 102 -1.91 14.92 -8.42
N LEU A 103 -1.91 16.24 -8.40
CA LEU A 103 -0.70 17.06 -8.42
C LEU A 103 -0.91 18.33 -7.59
N GLY A 104 0.07 18.65 -6.75
CA GLY A 104 0.10 19.90 -5.98
C GLY A 104 -0.07 19.67 -4.49
N ASP A 105 -0.48 20.69 -3.76
CA ASP A 105 -0.48 20.71 -2.30
C ASP A 105 -1.91 20.81 -1.74
N GLN A 106 -2.14 20.33 -0.51
CA GLN A 106 -3.41 20.48 0.23
C GLN A 106 -4.61 19.96 -0.58
N ILE A 107 -4.64 18.66 -0.82
CA ILE A 107 -5.69 18.00 -1.60
C ILE A 107 -6.46 17.04 -0.70
N SER A 108 -7.79 17.04 -0.81
CA SER A 108 -8.62 16.02 -0.18
C SER A 108 -9.52 15.34 -1.21
N ILE A 109 -9.59 14.01 -1.18
CA ILE A 109 -10.47 13.22 -2.05
C ILE A 109 -11.20 12.19 -1.19
N HIS A 110 -12.53 12.18 -1.21
CA HIS A 110 -13.29 11.23 -0.39
C HIS A 110 -14.69 10.87 -0.88
N ASP A 111 -15.25 9.76 -0.37
CA ASP A 111 -16.63 9.33 -0.60
C ASP A 111 -16.99 9.11 -2.09
N LEU A 112 -16.03 8.55 -2.85
CA LEU A 112 -16.18 8.20 -4.26
C LEU A 112 -16.03 6.70 -4.49
N THR A 113 -16.61 6.21 -5.58
CA THR A 113 -16.20 4.94 -6.21
C THR A 113 -15.50 5.24 -7.52
N ILE A 114 -14.27 4.74 -7.68
CA ILE A 114 -13.47 4.82 -8.90
C ILE A 114 -13.41 3.41 -9.50
N ASP A 115 -14.13 3.22 -10.60
CA ASP A 115 -14.30 1.93 -11.28
C ASP A 115 -13.57 1.94 -12.63
N GLY A 116 -12.46 1.21 -12.70
CA GLY A 116 -11.63 1.10 -13.89
C GLY A 116 -12.24 0.27 -15.03
N GLY A 117 -13.38 -0.42 -14.80
CA GLY A 117 -14.09 -1.20 -15.82
C GLY A 117 -13.26 -2.30 -16.49
N HIS A 118 -12.10 -2.67 -15.93
CA HIS A 118 -11.03 -3.46 -16.53
C HIS A 118 -10.36 -2.86 -17.77
N THR A 119 -10.73 -1.62 -18.15
CA THR A 119 -10.22 -0.92 -19.33
C THR A 119 -9.25 0.20 -18.96
N PHE A 120 -9.13 0.56 -17.67
CA PHE A 120 -8.05 1.44 -17.20
C PHE A 120 -6.97 0.67 -16.46
N LEU A 121 -5.72 1.03 -16.75
CA LEU A 121 -4.55 0.48 -16.08
C LEU A 121 -4.50 0.92 -14.61
N ARG A 122 -4.89 2.16 -14.32
CA ARG A 122 -4.79 2.76 -12.99
C ARG A 122 -5.97 3.62 -12.58
N GLY A 123 -6.32 3.53 -11.31
CA GLY A 123 -7.33 4.39 -10.70
C GLY A 123 -6.79 5.78 -10.43
N MET A 124 -5.69 5.87 -9.68
CA MET A 124 -5.09 7.15 -9.30
C MET A 124 -3.57 7.10 -9.40
N THR A 125 -2.99 8.15 -9.96
CA THR A 125 -1.55 8.43 -9.88
C THR A 125 -1.36 9.75 -9.13
N ILE A 126 -0.74 9.64 -7.96
CA ILE A 126 -0.29 10.75 -7.13
C ILE A 126 1.12 11.10 -7.60
N MET A 127 1.21 12.24 -8.27
CA MET A 127 2.38 12.62 -9.06
C MET A 127 3.44 13.30 -8.20
N ASP A 128 4.67 13.28 -8.69
CA ASP A 128 5.81 14.00 -8.14
C ASP A 128 5.49 15.46 -7.78
N GLY A 129 6.02 15.89 -6.63
CA GLY A 129 5.77 17.21 -6.04
C GLY A 129 4.44 17.34 -5.30
N THR A 130 3.61 16.28 -5.23
CA THR A 130 2.38 16.33 -4.44
C THR A 130 2.67 16.33 -2.94
N LYS A 131 2.01 17.22 -2.19
CA LYS A 131 2.13 17.33 -0.74
C LYS A 131 0.76 17.41 -0.07
N ASP A 132 0.70 17.00 1.19
CA ASP A 132 -0.45 17.13 2.08
C ASP A 132 -1.77 16.64 1.43
N LEU A 133 -1.77 15.36 1.06
CA LEU A 133 -2.90 14.67 0.43
C LEU A 133 -3.65 13.81 1.45
N ALA A 134 -4.96 14.05 1.59
CA ALA A 134 -5.87 13.17 2.31
C ALA A 134 -6.81 12.44 1.34
N LEU A 135 -6.71 11.11 1.27
CA LEU A 135 -7.60 10.25 0.49
C LEU A 135 -8.37 9.35 1.46
N SER A 136 -9.70 9.45 1.50
CA SER A 136 -10.48 8.65 2.46
C SER A 136 -11.81 8.11 1.93
N SER A 137 -12.34 7.07 2.56
CA SER A 137 -13.68 6.52 2.28
C SER A 137 -13.96 6.26 0.79
N THR A 138 -12.91 5.91 0.03
CA THR A 138 -12.99 5.78 -1.43
C THR A 138 -12.81 4.33 -1.85
N VAL A 139 -13.64 3.88 -2.78
CA VAL A 139 -13.57 2.55 -3.37
C VAL A 139 -12.82 2.60 -4.70
N PHE A 140 -11.80 1.76 -4.85
CA PHE A 140 -11.04 1.55 -6.08
C PHE A 140 -11.30 0.12 -6.57
N LYS A 141 -11.87 -0.03 -7.78
CA LYS A 141 -12.20 -1.36 -8.29
C LYS A 141 -12.01 -1.56 -9.79
N ASN A 142 -11.85 -2.83 -10.17
CA ASN A 142 -11.86 -3.31 -11.54
C ASN A 142 -10.75 -2.68 -12.40
N PHE A 143 -9.50 -2.75 -11.96
CA PHE A 143 -8.36 -2.28 -12.76
C PHE A 143 -7.68 -3.47 -13.44
N GLY A 144 -7.27 -3.26 -14.69
CA GLY A 144 -6.72 -4.33 -15.51
C GLY A 144 -5.91 -3.80 -16.68
N GLN A 145 -5.44 -4.69 -17.54
CA GLN A 145 -4.73 -4.28 -18.74
C GLN A 145 -5.73 -3.96 -19.86
N PRO A 146 -5.71 -2.73 -20.40
CA PRO A 146 -6.53 -2.35 -21.54
C PRO A 146 -6.19 -3.18 -22.79
N ASP A 147 -7.06 -3.22 -23.78
CA ASP A 147 -6.82 -3.95 -25.04
C ASP A 147 -5.91 -3.17 -26.00
N SER A 148 -5.79 -1.85 -25.81
CA SER A 148 -4.82 -1.01 -26.50
C SER A 148 -3.39 -1.57 -26.43
N LYS A 149 -2.75 -1.72 -27.59
CA LYS A 149 -1.39 -2.29 -27.72
C LYS A 149 -0.33 -1.59 -26.85
N THR A 150 -0.51 -0.31 -26.53
CA THR A 150 0.45 0.45 -25.73
C THR A 150 0.36 0.14 -24.24
N LEU A 151 -0.79 -0.30 -23.75
CA LEU A 151 -1.08 -0.51 -22.32
C LEU A 151 -1.32 -1.98 -21.94
N ALA A 152 -1.63 -2.83 -22.92
CA ALA A 152 -1.94 -4.25 -22.72
C ALA A 152 -0.85 -5.04 -22.00
N TYR A 153 0.39 -4.55 -21.99
CA TYR A 153 1.57 -5.19 -21.38
C TYR A 153 2.22 -4.34 -20.28
N SER A 154 1.47 -3.41 -19.70
CA SER A 154 1.86 -2.60 -18.54
C SER A 154 1.29 -3.18 -17.25
N THR A 155 1.72 -2.67 -16.10
CA THR A 155 1.27 -3.16 -14.78
C THR A 155 -0.03 -2.45 -14.34
N PRO A 156 -1.14 -3.17 -14.14
CA PRO A 156 -2.35 -2.61 -13.53
C PRO A 156 -2.13 -2.30 -12.05
N ILE A 157 -2.54 -1.10 -11.63
CA ILE A 157 -2.26 -0.53 -10.31
C ILE A 157 -3.48 0.28 -9.85
N ALA A 158 -4.14 -0.05 -8.74
CA ALA A 158 -5.25 0.80 -8.28
C ALA A 158 -4.77 2.21 -7.90
N ILE A 159 -3.76 2.32 -7.05
CA ILE A 159 -3.16 3.60 -6.62
C ILE A 159 -1.64 3.57 -6.83
N ARG A 160 -1.13 4.55 -7.57
CA ARG A 160 0.30 4.76 -7.75
C ARG A 160 0.74 6.04 -7.05
N ILE A 161 1.81 5.97 -6.27
CA ILE A 161 2.51 7.12 -5.69
C ILE A 161 3.90 7.19 -6.31
N GLU A 162 4.21 8.32 -6.92
CA GLU A 162 5.52 8.59 -7.52
C GLU A 162 6.54 9.08 -6.48
N GLY A 163 7.81 9.17 -6.87
CA GLY A 163 8.84 9.81 -6.05
C GLY A 163 8.55 11.31 -5.86
N GLY A 164 9.09 11.91 -4.81
CA GLY A 164 8.90 13.32 -4.48
C GLY A 164 7.54 13.67 -3.85
N VAL A 165 6.74 12.66 -3.51
CA VAL A 165 5.44 12.84 -2.82
C VAL A 165 5.63 12.85 -1.31
N GLU A 166 5.03 13.81 -0.61
CA GLU A 166 5.18 13.96 0.84
C GLU A 166 3.82 14.06 1.55
N ASN A 167 3.74 13.54 2.79
CA ASN A 167 2.60 13.70 3.69
C ASN A 167 1.26 13.23 3.07
N VAL A 168 1.13 11.92 2.87
CA VAL A 168 -0.08 11.30 2.33
C VAL A 168 -0.79 10.49 3.41
N MET A 169 -2.07 10.78 3.63
CA MET A 169 -2.96 9.98 4.47
C MET A 169 -3.99 9.27 3.60
N MET A 170 -3.98 7.94 3.63
CA MET A 170 -4.97 7.06 3.01
C MET A 170 -5.75 6.33 4.09
N ASP A 171 -7.04 6.63 4.27
CA ASP A 171 -7.87 6.11 5.36
C ASP A 171 -9.18 5.48 4.85
N LYS A 172 -9.56 4.31 5.37
CA LYS A 172 -10.86 3.68 5.04
C LYS A 172 -11.07 3.45 3.54
N LEU A 173 -10.02 3.06 2.84
CA LEU A 173 -10.13 2.72 1.42
C LEU A 173 -10.63 1.29 1.26
N THR A 174 -11.34 1.03 0.17
CA THR A 174 -11.60 -0.32 -0.31
C THR A 174 -10.95 -0.47 -1.68
N ILE A 175 -9.93 -1.30 -1.80
CA ILE A 175 -9.25 -1.58 -3.05
C ILE A 175 -9.52 -3.04 -3.41
N HIS A 176 -10.16 -3.30 -4.55
CA HIS A 176 -10.43 -4.67 -4.95
C HIS A 176 -10.39 -4.90 -6.46
N ASN A 177 -10.09 -6.13 -6.87
CA ASN A 177 -10.13 -6.57 -8.26
C ASN A 177 -9.15 -5.79 -9.15
N VAL A 178 -7.86 -5.97 -8.88
CA VAL A 178 -6.74 -5.46 -9.71
C VAL A 178 -5.98 -6.64 -10.29
N PHE A 179 -6.12 -6.87 -11.61
CA PHE A 179 -5.61 -8.08 -12.25
C PHE A 179 -4.83 -7.84 -13.53
N ALA A 180 -3.68 -8.51 -13.65
CA ALA A 180 -2.95 -8.62 -14.90
C ALA A 180 -3.37 -9.87 -15.68
N LYS A 181 -3.79 -9.67 -16.93
CA LYS A 181 -4.13 -10.77 -17.88
C LYS A 181 -2.95 -11.17 -18.76
N ASN A 182 -2.02 -10.24 -19.00
CA ASN A 182 -0.82 -10.36 -19.82
C ASN A 182 0.45 -10.09 -19.00
N VAL A 183 1.58 -10.59 -19.47
CA VAL A 183 2.90 -10.26 -18.90
C VAL A 183 3.16 -8.76 -18.95
N SER A 184 3.80 -8.21 -17.93
CA SER A 184 4.08 -6.78 -17.83
C SER A 184 5.41 -6.40 -18.52
N SER A 185 5.58 -6.81 -19.78
CA SER A 185 6.85 -6.68 -20.52
C SER A 185 7.25 -5.24 -20.83
N LYS A 186 6.32 -4.28 -20.84
CA LYS A 186 6.64 -2.86 -21.06
C LYS A 186 7.43 -2.22 -19.92
N VAL A 187 7.40 -2.83 -18.75
CA VAL A 187 8.17 -2.41 -17.58
C VAL A 187 9.26 -3.44 -17.22
N GLY A 188 9.64 -4.30 -18.18
CA GLY A 188 10.76 -5.23 -18.06
C GLY A 188 10.45 -6.59 -17.42
N TRP A 189 9.18 -6.88 -17.10
CA TRP A 189 8.79 -8.15 -16.49
C TRP A 189 8.40 -9.19 -17.53
N TYR A 190 8.93 -10.41 -17.36
CA TYR A 190 8.57 -11.58 -18.17
C TYR A 190 7.42 -12.40 -17.56
N HIS A 191 6.74 -11.82 -16.57
CA HIS A 191 5.64 -12.42 -15.83
C HIS A 191 4.50 -11.40 -15.62
N LYS A 192 3.36 -11.87 -15.10
CA LYS A 192 2.19 -11.03 -14.84
C LYS A 192 2.34 -10.31 -13.50
N VAL A 193 2.04 -9.01 -13.48
CA VAL A 193 2.29 -8.15 -12.31
C VAL A 193 1.08 -7.27 -12.06
N ALA A 194 0.57 -7.23 -10.82
CA ALA A 194 -0.49 -6.31 -10.42
C ALA A 194 -0.22 -5.75 -9.01
N ARG A 195 -0.72 -4.54 -8.75
CA ARG A 195 -0.53 -3.86 -7.47
C ARG A 195 -1.83 -3.25 -6.97
N GLY A 196 -2.17 -3.44 -5.70
CA GLY A 196 -3.20 -2.61 -5.07
C GLY A 196 -2.69 -1.18 -4.96
N ILE A 197 -1.61 -1.00 -4.20
CA ILE A 197 -0.90 0.27 -4.04
C ILE A 197 0.57 0.07 -4.42
N LEU A 198 1.09 0.92 -5.31
CA LEU A 198 2.50 0.97 -5.67
C LEU A 198 3.10 2.33 -5.32
N ILE A 199 4.11 2.33 -4.46
CA ILE A 199 4.91 3.51 -4.11
C ILE A 199 6.30 3.29 -4.72
N SER A 200 6.62 4.05 -5.77
CA SER A 200 7.86 3.87 -6.51
C SER A 200 8.18 5.10 -7.37
N PRO A 201 9.46 5.43 -7.59
CA PRO A 201 9.80 6.51 -8.51
C PRO A 201 9.29 6.19 -9.92
N ALA A 202 8.83 7.22 -10.62
CA ALA A 202 8.53 7.17 -12.05
C ALA A 202 9.78 7.34 -12.90
N LEU A 203 10.78 8.05 -12.38
CA LEU A 203 12.06 8.30 -13.01
C LEU A 203 13.16 8.16 -11.96
N ASP A 204 14.33 7.66 -12.35
CA ASP A 204 15.48 7.47 -11.45
C ASP A 204 15.98 8.77 -10.80
N THR A 205 15.57 9.92 -11.33
CA THR A 205 15.92 11.26 -10.82
C THR A 205 15.00 11.75 -9.71
N GLN A 206 13.88 11.06 -9.45
CA GLN A 206 12.94 11.49 -8.41
C GLN A 206 13.47 11.16 -7.02
N THR A 207 13.28 12.08 -6.08
CA THR A 207 13.58 11.84 -4.67
C THR A 207 12.60 10.83 -4.08
N GLY A 208 12.96 10.26 -2.94
CA GLY A 208 12.10 9.39 -2.16
C GLY A 208 10.86 10.10 -1.68
N SER A 209 9.72 9.43 -1.81
CA SER A 209 8.48 9.85 -1.17
C SER A 209 8.62 9.74 0.36
N LYS A 210 7.92 10.58 1.13
CA LYS A 210 8.03 10.65 2.59
C LYS A 210 6.67 10.68 3.27
N ASN A 211 6.60 10.12 4.48
CA ASN A 211 5.46 10.23 5.39
C ASN A 211 4.14 9.79 4.74
N ILE A 212 4.09 8.52 4.35
CA ILE A 212 2.89 7.94 3.73
C ILE A 212 2.23 7.04 4.76
N THR A 213 0.95 7.27 5.04
CA THR A 213 0.15 6.41 5.92
C THR A 213 -0.99 5.78 5.14
N ILE A 214 -1.13 4.45 5.25
CA ILE A 214 -2.24 3.65 4.73
C ILE A 214 -2.89 2.96 5.92
N GLN A 215 -4.13 3.32 6.24
CA GLN A 215 -4.79 2.82 7.42
C GLN A 215 -6.28 2.49 7.23
N ASN A 216 -6.78 1.62 8.12
CA ASN A 216 -8.19 1.24 8.23
C ASN A 216 -8.81 0.78 6.91
N SER A 217 -8.01 0.27 5.98
CA SER A 217 -8.41 -0.03 4.61
C SER A 217 -8.54 -1.53 4.36
N SER A 218 -9.35 -1.90 3.37
CA SER A 218 -9.49 -3.28 2.89
C SER A 218 -8.89 -3.41 1.50
N ILE A 219 -7.95 -4.34 1.32
CA ILE A 219 -7.28 -4.62 0.06
C ILE A 219 -7.53 -6.08 -0.31
N SER A 220 -8.20 -6.34 -1.43
CA SER A 220 -8.50 -7.71 -1.86
C SER A 220 -8.38 -7.95 -3.35
N ASP A 221 -8.33 -9.22 -3.74
CA ASP A 221 -8.42 -9.65 -5.14
C ASP A 221 -7.34 -8.94 -6.01
N ILE A 222 -6.08 -9.09 -5.60
CA ILE A 222 -4.92 -8.50 -6.30
C ILE A 222 -4.08 -9.62 -6.88
N GLY A 223 -4.03 -9.74 -8.20
CA GLY A 223 -3.51 -10.95 -8.84
C GLY A 223 -2.95 -10.76 -10.25
N PRO A 224 -2.33 -11.81 -10.82
CA PRO A 224 -2.37 -13.22 -10.37
C PRO A 224 -1.18 -13.59 -9.45
N LYS A 225 -1.01 -14.89 -9.13
CA LYS A 225 0.05 -15.40 -8.21
C LYS A 225 1.46 -15.06 -8.65
N ASP A 226 1.66 -14.86 -9.96
CA ASP A 226 2.93 -14.47 -10.57
C ASP A 226 3.60 -13.30 -9.88
N ASP A 227 2.86 -12.22 -9.62
CA ASP A 227 3.32 -11.06 -8.85
C ASP A 227 2.16 -10.12 -8.51
N GLY A 228 1.08 -10.66 -7.94
CA GLY A 228 -0.06 -9.90 -7.43
C GLY A 228 0.15 -9.53 -5.98
N ASP A 229 0.50 -8.27 -5.73
CA ASP A 229 0.86 -7.76 -4.40
C ASP A 229 -0.09 -6.65 -3.94
N GLY A 230 -0.56 -6.72 -2.70
CA GLY A 230 -1.46 -5.72 -2.11
C GLY A 230 -0.84 -4.32 -2.05
N ILE A 231 0.19 -4.14 -1.20
CA ILE A 231 0.94 -2.89 -1.08
C ILE A 231 2.41 -3.16 -1.37
N VAL A 232 3.01 -2.33 -2.23
CA VAL A 232 4.42 -2.41 -2.59
C VAL A 232 5.09 -1.05 -2.49
N VAL A 233 6.23 -0.99 -1.80
CA VAL A 233 7.16 0.14 -1.85
C VAL A 233 8.49 -0.34 -2.41
N GLN A 234 9.01 0.35 -3.43
CA GLN A 234 10.24 -0.08 -4.12
C GLN A 234 10.93 1.08 -4.85
N GLY A 235 12.24 0.93 -5.08
CA GLY A 235 13.02 1.82 -5.95
C GLY A 235 13.60 3.05 -5.25
N PHE A 236 13.38 3.21 -3.96
CA PHE A 236 14.01 4.25 -3.15
C PHE A 236 15.14 3.68 -2.30
N ASN A 237 16.22 4.47 -2.19
CA ASN A 237 17.39 4.18 -1.34
C ASN A 237 17.31 4.88 0.03
N GLU A 238 16.28 5.70 0.24
CA GLU A 238 16.08 6.46 1.47
C GLU A 238 14.81 6.02 2.19
N ASP A 239 14.75 6.32 3.48
CA ASP A 239 13.61 6.02 4.35
C ASP A 239 12.34 6.69 3.84
N VAL A 240 11.29 5.91 3.56
CA VAL A 240 10.03 6.40 3.00
C VAL A 240 9.07 6.90 4.09
N GLY A 241 9.31 6.57 5.37
CA GLY A 241 8.38 6.87 6.45
C GLY A 241 6.99 6.28 6.21
N LEU A 242 6.93 5.03 5.73
CA LEU A 242 5.68 4.34 5.36
C LEU A 242 5.04 3.69 6.58
N SER A 243 3.79 4.02 6.86
CA SER A 243 2.97 3.39 7.90
C SER A 243 1.81 2.62 7.27
N ILE A 244 1.73 1.30 7.51
CA ILE A 244 0.64 0.42 7.05
C ILE A 244 -0.06 -0.11 8.31
N ILE A 245 -1.17 0.51 8.69
CA ILE A 245 -1.77 0.34 10.03
C ILE A 245 -3.23 -0.13 9.96
N ASN A 246 -3.59 -1.18 10.69
CA ASN A 246 -5.00 -1.60 10.86
C ASN A 246 -5.73 -1.87 9.52
N ASN A 247 -5.04 -2.42 8.53
CA ASN A 247 -5.63 -2.80 7.25
C ASN A 247 -6.01 -4.28 7.23
N THR A 248 -6.98 -4.64 6.39
CA THR A 248 -7.35 -6.03 6.12
C THR A 248 -6.95 -6.42 4.71
N PHE A 249 -6.36 -7.61 4.56
CA PHE A 249 -5.96 -8.19 3.29
C PHE A 249 -6.60 -9.55 3.10
N SER A 250 -7.16 -9.81 1.92
CA SER A 250 -7.64 -11.13 1.53
C SER A 250 -7.48 -11.34 0.03
N LYS A 251 -7.35 -12.58 -0.44
CA LYS A 251 -7.16 -12.87 -1.88
C LYS A 251 -6.07 -12.01 -2.55
N THR A 252 -4.98 -11.73 -1.84
CA THR A 252 -3.76 -11.17 -2.42
C THR A 252 -2.91 -12.33 -2.91
N TYR A 253 -2.74 -12.46 -4.23
CA TYR A 253 -2.37 -13.73 -4.82
C TYR A 253 -0.91 -14.13 -4.57
N LYS A 254 0.01 -13.18 -4.41
CA LYS A 254 1.40 -13.49 -4.07
C LYS A 254 1.78 -13.00 -2.68
N ARG A 255 1.57 -11.71 -2.41
CA ARG A 255 1.88 -11.07 -1.12
C ARG A 255 0.84 -10.03 -0.74
N ALA A 256 0.57 -9.88 0.56
CA ALA A 256 -0.24 -8.76 1.02
C ALA A 256 0.61 -7.47 1.04
N ILE A 257 1.82 -7.56 1.58
CA ILE A 257 2.72 -6.41 1.73
C ILE A 257 4.13 -6.80 1.27
N LYS A 258 4.75 -5.95 0.45
CA LYS A 258 6.13 -6.10 -0.02
C LYS A 258 6.92 -4.81 0.18
N ILE A 259 7.93 -4.86 1.04
CA ILE A 259 8.79 -3.71 1.35
C ILE A 259 10.13 -3.90 0.67
N GLN A 260 10.47 -3.05 -0.29
CA GLN A 260 11.76 -3.03 -1.00
C GLN A 260 12.43 -1.64 -0.95
N SER A 261 11.95 -0.76 -0.09
CA SER A 261 12.62 0.50 0.24
C SER A 261 12.57 0.72 1.75
N PRO A 262 13.57 1.39 2.34
CA PRO A 262 13.69 1.48 3.79
C PRO A 262 12.56 2.25 4.46
N GLY A 263 12.38 2.02 5.77
CA GLY A 263 11.54 2.88 6.61
C GLY A 263 10.06 2.57 6.55
N ALA A 264 9.69 1.36 7.00
CA ALA A 264 8.29 0.93 7.02
C ALA A 264 7.86 0.40 8.39
N VAL A 265 6.68 0.81 8.84
CA VAL A 265 5.99 0.27 10.02
C VAL A 265 4.73 -0.45 9.54
N ILE A 266 4.63 -1.74 9.81
CA ILE A 266 3.51 -2.59 9.45
C ILE A 266 2.87 -3.07 10.76
N GLN A 267 1.75 -2.44 11.14
CA GLN A 267 1.18 -2.63 12.47
C GLN A 267 -0.30 -2.97 12.47
N ASN A 268 -0.73 -3.90 13.33
CA ASN A 268 -2.14 -4.21 13.58
C ASN A 268 -2.93 -4.64 12.33
N ASN A 269 -2.26 -5.12 11.28
CA ASN A 269 -2.96 -5.55 10.07
C ASN A 269 -3.50 -6.98 10.24
N HIS A 270 -4.61 -7.27 9.56
CA HIS A 270 -5.17 -8.61 9.46
C HIS A 270 -4.99 -9.15 8.03
N ILE A 271 -4.16 -10.17 7.86
CA ILE A 271 -3.88 -10.79 6.56
C ILE A 271 -4.47 -12.19 6.56
N PHE A 272 -5.47 -12.40 5.72
CA PHE A 272 -6.18 -13.66 5.58
C PHE A 272 -5.89 -14.33 4.23
N ASN A 273 -5.12 -15.41 4.24
CA ASN A 273 -4.94 -16.28 3.08
C ASN A 273 -6.19 -17.14 2.86
N SER A 274 -6.98 -16.73 1.88
CA SER A 274 -8.26 -17.32 1.50
C SER A 274 -8.14 -18.45 0.46
N PHE A 275 -6.93 -18.80 0.04
CA PHE A 275 -6.71 -19.84 -0.97
C PHE A 275 -6.64 -21.23 -0.32
N HIS A 276 -6.93 -22.28 -1.08
CA HIS A 276 -6.85 -23.66 -0.60
C HIS A 276 -6.60 -24.61 -1.78
N GLY A 277 -5.35 -24.71 -2.20
CA GLY A 277 -4.91 -25.49 -3.36
C GLY A 277 -5.37 -24.93 -4.71
N ASN A 278 -5.89 -23.70 -4.75
CA ASN A 278 -6.53 -23.08 -5.92
C ASN A 278 -5.86 -21.78 -6.38
N ASN A 279 -4.64 -21.51 -5.91
CA ASN A 279 -3.84 -20.38 -6.33
C ASN A 279 -2.58 -20.88 -7.05
N HIS A 280 -2.41 -20.54 -8.32
CA HIS A 280 -1.36 -21.08 -9.17
C HIS A 280 -0.64 -19.99 -9.95
N TYR A 281 0.66 -20.19 -10.18
CA TYR A 281 1.43 -19.36 -11.11
C TYR A 281 0.92 -19.59 -12.53
N GLU A 282 0.79 -18.52 -13.29
CA GLU A 282 0.33 -18.58 -14.69
C GLU A 282 1.49 -18.54 -15.69
N THR A 283 2.64 -18.00 -15.29
CA THR A 283 3.84 -17.86 -16.15
C THR A 283 5.00 -18.76 -15.71
N TYR A 284 5.00 -19.24 -14.47
CA TYR A 284 6.02 -20.14 -13.94
C TYR A 284 5.51 -21.56 -13.78
N LYS A 285 6.44 -22.53 -13.77
CA LYS A 285 6.11 -23.90 -13.34
C LYS A 285 5.82 -23.91 -11.85
N GLU A 286 4.72 -24.53 -11.46
CA GLU A 286 4.26 -24.65 -10.07
C GLU A 286 4.43 -26.09 -9.58
N ASN A 287 4.81 -26.26 -8.32
CA ASN A 287 4.90 -27.56 -7.65
C ASN A 287 3.84 -27.74 -6.55
N GLY A 288 3.02 -26.73 -6.29
CA GLY A 288 1.84 -26.79 -5.43
C GLY A 288 2.17 -26.83 -3.94
N GLN A 289 3.38 -26.43 -3.54
CA GLN A 289 3.83 -26.53 -2.15
C GLN A 289 3.13 -25.55 -1.20
N TYR A 290 2.69 -24.40 -1.70
CA TYR A 290 2.06 -23.36 -0.90
C TYR A 290 1.03 -22.58 -1.72
N ASP A 291 0.05 -22.02 -1.02
CA ASP A 291 -0.96 -21.19 -1.65
C ASP A 291 -0.47 -19.78 -1.94
N MET A 292 0.23 -19.16 -0.99
CA MET A 292 0.70 -17.78 -1.07
C MET A 292 2.19 -17.73 -0.74
N TRP A 293 2.96 -16.89 -1.43
CA TRP A 293 4.40 -16.80 -1.18
C TRP A 293 4.68 -16.36 0.26
N SER A 294 4.11 -15.22 0.64
CA SER A 294 4.20 -14.70 2.00
C SER A 294 3.07 -13.71 2.27
N ALA A 295 2.69 -13.52 3.54
CA ALA A 295 1.83 -12.40 3.90
C ALA A 295 2.62 -11.09 3.77
N ILE A 296 3.80 -11.05 4.38
CA ILE A 296 4.69 -9.88 4.40
C ILE A 296 6.07 -10.30 3.91
N SER A 297 6.61 -9.59 2.93
CA SER A 297 8.02 -9.72 2.55
C SER A 297 8.79 -8.42 2.78
N VAL A 298 9.97 -8.55 3.40
CA VAL A 298 10.86 -7.46 3.76
C VAL A 298 12.20 -7.63 3.03
N TYR A 299 12.56 -6.66 2.21
CA TYR A 299 13.79 -6.63 1.41
C TYR A 299 14.57 -5.32 1.62
N ALA A 300 14.30 -4.58 2.69
CA ALA A 300 14.91 -3.27 2.93
C ALA A 300 15.09 -3.00 4.42
N ASP A 301 15.94 -2.01 4.72
CA ASP A 301 16.35 -1.65 6.08
C ASP A 301 15.24 -0.91 6.87
N ASN A 302 15.39 -0.86 8.20
CA ASN A 302 14.54 -0.08 9.09
C ASN A 302 13.05 -0.43 8.95
N VAL A 303 12.72 -1.70 9.15
CA VAL A 303 11.34 -2.20 9.01
C VAL A 303 10.84 -2.78 10.33
N LYS A 304 9.64 -2.37 10.73
CA LYS A 304 8.93 -2.91 11.88
C LYS A 304 7.69 -3.67 11.43
N VAL A 305 7.51 -4.88 11.94
CA VAL A 305 6.34 -5.73 11.71
C VAL A 305 5.78 -6.10 13.08
N GLU A 306 4.74 -5.37 13.50
CA GLU A 306 4.27 -5.35 14.88
C GLU A 306 2.79 -5.70 14.99
N ASP A 307 2.42 -6.59 15.92
CA ASP A 307 1.02 -6.82 16.31
C ASP A 307 0.07 -7.23 15.15
N ASN A 308 0.59 -7.82 14.07
CA ASN A 308 -0.25 -8.25 12.95
C ASN A 308 -0.86 -9.63 13.22
N THR A 309 -2.06 -9.86 12.71
CA THR A 309 -2.70 -11.18 12.65
C THR A 309 -2.58 -11.73 11.24
N ILE A 310 -1.90 -12.87 11.10
CA ILE A 310 -1.62 -13.52 9.82
C ILE A 310 -2.12 -14.96 9.88
N GLY A 311 -3.05 -15.31 9.00
CA GLY A 311 -3.50 -16.69 8.91
C GLY A 311 -4.51 -16.91 7.80
N GLY A 312 -5.36 -17.91 7.94
CA GLY A 312 -6.38 -18.25 6.96
C GLY A 312 -6.43 -19.75 6.68
N ILE A 313 -7.20 -20.11 5.66
CA ILE A 313 -7.36 -21.51 5.24
C ILE A 313 -6.25 -21.95 4.28
N GLY A 314 -5.47 -21.02 3.75
CA GLY A 314 -4.35 -21.27 2.86
C GLY A 314 -3.00 -21.24 3.54
N THR A 315 -2.04 -21.89 2.90
CA THR A 315 -0.66 -22.02 3.35
C THR A 315 0.25 -20.92 2.82
N TYR A 316 1.21 -20.50 3.64
CA TYR A 316 2.30 -19.60 3.23
C TYR A 316 3.61 -20.38 3.06
N SER A 317 4.43 -20.06 2.04
CA SER A 317 5.81 -20.57 1.98
C SER A 317 6.62 -20.08 3.18
N ALA A 318 6.51 -18.78 3.46
CA ALA A 318 6.92 -18.15 4.71
C ALA A 318 5.91 -17.03 5.00
N ALA A 319 5.23 -17.05 6.15
CA ALA A 319 4.23 -16.02 6.45
C ALA A 319 4.87 -14.61 6.51
N ILE A 320 6.00 -14.48 7.20
CA ILE A 320 6.89 -13.31 7.13
C ILE A 320 8.23 -13.75 6.54
N ASP A 321 8.62 -13.15 5.42
CA ASP A 321 9.87 -13.45 4.70
C ASP A 321 10.80 -12.25 4.70
N ILE A 322 11.86 -12.31 5.51
CA ILE A 322 12.92 -11.30 5.57
C ILE A 322 14.04 -11.76 4.62
N ALA A 323 14.24 -11.02 3.54
CA ALA A 323 15.07 -11.44 2.41
C ALA A 323 15.95 -10.31 1.85
N GLY A 324 16.36 -9.33 2.66
CA GLY A 324 17.28 -8.28 2.19
C GLY A 324 17.38 -7.00 3.01
N GLY A 325 17.13 -7.03 4.34
CA GLY A 325 17.10 -5.82 5.16
C GLY A 325 17.78 -5.98 6.52
N ASN A 326 18.42 -4.90 6.97
CA ASN A 326 18.98 -4.71 8.30
C ASN A 326 18.00 -3.95 9.21
N ASP A 327 18.23 -4.00 10.52
CA ASP A 327 17.42 -3.27 11.50
C ASP A 327 15.93 -3.60 11.37
N VAL A 328 15.64 -4.90 11.26
CA VAL A 328 14.28 -5.44 11.12
C VAL A 328 13.77 -5.92 12.47
N TYR A 329 12.61 -5.42 12.88
CA TYR A 329 11.96 -5.75 14.14
C TYR A 329 10.62 -6.46 13.89
N VAL A 330 10.48 -7.69 14.36
CA VAL A 330 9.26 -8.50 14.23
C VAL A 330 8.75 -8.84 15.62
N SER A 331 7.65 -8.22 16.06
CA SER A 331 7.14 -8.42 17.41
C SER A 331 5.63 -8.48 17.55
N GLY A 332 5.14 -9.22 18.55
CA GLY A 332 3.70 -9.24 18.89
C GLY A 332 2.78 -9.87 17.86
N ASN A 333 3.30 -10.42 16.76
CA ASN A 333 2.47 -10.95 15.68
C ASN A 333 1.85 -12.30 16.06
N ALA A 334 0.60 -12.52 15.67
CA ALA A 334 -0.08 -13.80 15.73
C ALA A 334 -0.09 -14.43 14.33
N ILE A 335 0.64 -15.54 14.14
CA ILE A 335 0.86 -16.17 12.85
C ILE A 335 0.46 -17.64 12.90
N SER A 336 -0.43 -18.05 12.00
CA SER A 336 -0.87 -19.43 11.89
C SER A 336 -1.11 -19.84 10.45
N ASN A 337 -0.53 -20.96 10.02
CA ASN A 337 -1.07 -21.69 8.86
C ASN A 337 -2.26 -22.59 9.31
N PRO A 338 -2.96 -23.29 8.38
CA PRO A 338 -4.04 -24.23 8.72
C PRO A 338 -3.59 -25.39 9.61
N GLU A 339 -4.48 -25.97 10.42
CA GLU A 339 -4.08 -26.96 11.45
C GLU A 339 -3.33 -28.20 10.94
N ASN A 340 -3.55 -28.59 9.68
CA ASN A 340 -2.94 -29.77 9.07
C ASN A 340 -1.70 -29.43 8.21
N SER A 341 -1.20 -28.20 8.28
CA SER A 341 -0.10 -27.72 7.43
C SER A 341 1.28 -27.82 8.08
N ALA A 342 1.48 -28.69 9.08
CA ALA A 342 2.81 -28.98 9.62
C ALA A 342 3.64 -29.81 8.60
N ASP A 343 3.68 -29.35 7.35
CA ASP A 343 4.45 -29.88 6.25
C ASP A 343 5.94 -29.56 6.44
N SER A 344 6.77 -30.37 5.80
CA SER A 344 8.22 -30.29 5.68
C SER A 344 8.78 -29.07 4.93
N THR A 345 7.93 -28.15 4.44
CA THR A 345 8.39 -27.01 3.61
C THR A 345 7.93 -25.61 4.07
N LEU A 346 6.96 -25.50 4.99
CA LEU A 346 6.28 -24.24 5.29
C LEU A 346 6.80 -23.57 6.56
N ASP A 347 7.44 -22.42 6.43
CA ASP A 347 7.99 -21.67 7.57
C ASP A 347 7.01 -20.56 8.02
N LEU A 348 7.07 -20.13 9.28
CA LEU A 348 6.26 -19.00 9.73
C LEU A 348 7.03 -17.70 9.56
N ILE A 349 8.17 -17.56 10.22
CA ILE A 349 9.11 -16.46 10.01
C ILE A 349 10.38 -17.02 9.38
N ARG A 350 10.77 -16.49 8.21
CA ARG A 350 11.98 -16.90 7.50
C ARG A 350 12.94 -15.72 7.33
N ILE A 351 14.20 -15.91 7.72
CA ILE A 351 15.31 -15.00 7.43
C ILE A 351 16.17 -15.65 6.34
N ASN A 352 15.96 -15.20 5.11
CA ASN A 352 16.46 -15.79 3.87
C ASN A 352 17.65 -15.02 3.30
N LYS A 353 18.50 -15.65 2.49
CA LYS A 353 19.74 -15.08 1.91
C LYS A 353 19.52 -14.01 0.82
N GLY A 354 18.31 -13.47 0.71
CA GLY A 354 17.93 -12.53 -0.34
C GLY A 354 18.05 -13.06 -1.78
N TYR A 355 17.77 -12.18 -2.74
CA TYR A 355 17.82 -12.49 -4.17
C TYR A 355 19.25 -12.53 -4.72
N ASP A 356 20.14 -11.71 -4.16
CA ASP A 356 21.56 -11.63 -4.52
C ASP A 356 22.42 -12.72 -3.86
N GLY A 357 21.82 -13.52 -2.97
CA GLY A 357 22.52 -14.56 -2.22
C GLY A 357 23.48 -14.02 -1.15
N THR A 358 23.47 -12.70 -0.89
CA THR A 358 24.34 -12.12 0.13
C THR A 358 23.84 -12.54 1.50
N SER A 359 24.70 -13.30 2.18
CA SER A 359 24.31 -14.08 3.34
C SER A 359 24.46 -13.30 4.64
N GLN A 360 24.55 -11.97 4.66
CA GLN A 360 24.87 -11.23 5.89
C GLN A 360 23.93 -10.05 6.14
N PHE A 361 23.16 -10.14 7.21
CA PHE A 361 22.31 -9.05 7.72
C PHE A 361 22.72 -8.66 9.14
N GLN A 362 22.24 -7.50 9.58
CA GLN A 362 22.51 -6.97 10.90
C GLN A 362 21.20 -6.63 11.63
N ASN A 363 21.22 -6.80 12.94
CA ASN A 363 20.22 -6.29 13.88
C ASN A 363 18.78 -6.75 13.58
N ILE A 364 18.60 -8.05 13.36
CA ILE A 364 17.25 -8.62 13.23
C ILE A 364 16.75 -9.06 14.61
N THR A 365 15.57 -8.60 15.00
CA THR A 365 14.93 -8.97 16.26
C THR A 365 13.57 -9.61 16.00
N VAL A 366 13.34 -10.79 16.57
CA VAL A 366 12.08 -11.56 16.48
C VAL A 366 11.61 -11.92 17.88
N ILE A 367 10.66 -11.18 18.45
CA ILE A 367 10.26 -11.37 19.85
C ILE A 367 8.76 -11.37 20.10
N ASN A 368 8.32 -12.09 21.13
CA ASN A 368 6.94 -12.04 21.62
C ASN A 368 5.87 -12.34 20.55
N ASN A 369 6.19 -13.15 19.54
CA ASN A 369 5.22 -13.58 18.52
C ASN A 369 4.54 -14.89 18.95
N SER A 370 3.29 -15.09 18.54
CA SER A 370 2.58 -16.37 18.65
C SER A 370 2.61 -17.09 17.31
N LEU A 371 3.21 -18.27 17.26
CA LEU A 371 3.58 -18.98 16.03
C LEU A 371 2.98 -20.39 16.03
N MET A 372 2.07 -20.67 15.08
CA MET A 372 1.28 -21.89 15.05
C MET A 372 1.32 -22.60 13.69
N ASN A 373 1.35 -23.94 13.70
CA ASN A 373 1.22 -24.81 12.53
C ASN A 373 2.29 -24.61 11.44
N GLY A 374 3.56 -24.81 11.74
CA GLY A 374 4.65 -24.63 10.78
C GLY A 374 5.76 -25.64 10.92
N ARG A 375 6.58 -25.77 9.88
CA ARG A 375 7.85 -26.49 9.96
C ARG A 375 8.77 -25.83 10.97
N TYR A 376 9.04 -24.55 10.76
CA TYR A 376 9.80 -23.72 11.67
C TYR A 376 8.96 -22.55 12.14
N GLY A 377 9.03 -22.24 13.43
CA GLY A 377 8.54 -20.97 13.92
C GLY A 377 9.42 -19.82 13.42
N VAL A 378 10.74 -19.92 13.66
CA VAL A 378 11.74 -19.00 13.08
C VAL A 378 12.82 -19.80 12.36
N ASN A 379 12.89 -19.70 11.03
CA ASN A 379 13.93 -20.30 10.22
C ASN A 379 14.95 -19.26 9.77
N MET A 380 16.20 -19.41 10.18
CA MET A 380 17.31 -18.61 9.66
C MET A 380 18.17 -19.43 8.70
N VAL A 381 18.24 -18.97 7.45
CA VAL A 381 19.07 -19.52 6.37
C VAL A 381 20.25 -18.60 6.05
N ALA A 382 20.11 -17.30 6.30
CA ALA A 382 21.19 -16.32 6.20
C ALA A 382 22.08 -16.29 7.45
N HIS A 383 23.19 -15.58 7.37
CA HIS A 383 24.02 -15.19 8.50
C HIS A 383 23.53 -13.84 9.02
N VAL A 384 23.37 -13.70 10.33
CA VAL A 384 22.87 -12.46 10.94
C VAL A 384 23.75 -12.07 12.12
N GLN A 385 24.35 -10.88 12.06
CA GLN A 385 25.01 -10.25 13.20
C GLN A 385 23.96 -9.54 14.07
N GLY A 386 24.02 -9.73 15.38
CA GLY A 386 23.06 -9.07 16.29
C GLY A 386 21.64 -9.64 16.21
N LEU A 387 21.49 -10.92 15.84
CA LEU A 387 20.19 -11.60 15.89
C LEU A 387 19.70 -11.71 17.33
N LYS A 388 18.45 -11.31 17.59
CA LYS A 388 17.75 -11.55 18.85
C LYS A 388 16.44 -12.30 18.62
N VAL A 389 16.33 -13.50 19.17
CA VAL A 389 15.09 -14.29 19.16
C VAL A 389 14.72 -14.63 20.60
N SER A 390 13.58 -14.16 21.10
CA SER A 390 13.20 -14.37 22.51
C SER A 390 11.71 -14.16 22.77
N GLY A 391 11.12 -14.86 23.74
CA GLY A 391 9.74 -14.62 24.19
C GLY A 391 8.65 -15.06 23.21
N ASN A 392 9.01 -15.70 22.09
CA ASN A 392 8.04 -16.23 21.13
C ASN A 392 7.35 -17.48 21.71
N HIS A 393 6.04 -17.58 21.48
CA HIS A 393 5.23 -18.75 21.83
C HIS A 393 5.02 -19.62 20.60
N PHE A 394 5.24 -20.94 20.72
CA PHE A 394 5.16 -21.89 19.62
C PHE A 394 4.15 -22.98 19.94
N SER A 395 3.29 -23.31 18.99
CA SER A 395 2.33 -24.41 19.11
C SER A 395 2.21 -25.18 17.79
N LYS A 396 2.17 -26.52 17.85
CA LYS A 396 2.11 -27.39 16.67
C LYS A 396 3.20 -27.06 15.63
N ILE A 397 4.43 -26.87 16.10
CA ILE A 397 5.62 -26.57 15.27
C ILE A 397 6.53 -27.80 15.21
N LYS A 398 7.07 -28.15 14.03
CA LYS A 398 8.02 -29.27 13.89
C LYS A 398 9.38 -28.98 14.56
N SER A 399 9.91 -27.77 14.38
CA SER A 399 11.14 -27.26 15.00
C SER A 399 10.98 -25.80 15.39
N LEU A 400 11.29 -25.43 16.64
CA LEU A 400 11.09 -24.05 17.11
C LEU A 400 11.91 -23.04 16.29
N THR A 401 13.21 -23.33 16.15
CA THR A 401 14.20 -22.54 15.43
C THR A 401 15.07 -23.44 14.54
N SER A 402 15.74 -22.87 13.53
CA SER A 402 16.80 -23.58 12.79
C SER A 402 18.05 -23.76 13.67
N SER A 403 18.85 -24.80 13.40
CA SER A 403 20.03 -25.19 14.21
C SER A 403 21.08 -24.09 14.37
N ASN A 404 21.05 -23.07 13.53
CA ASN A 404 22.02 -22.00 13.48
C ASN A 404 21.59 -20.79 14.35
N ILE A 405 20.44 -20.87 15.01
CA ILE A 405 19.98 -19.88 15.99
C ILE A 405 20.37 -20.38 17.39
N PRO A 406 21.17 -19.62 18.17
CA PRO A 406 21.47 -19.96 19.56
C PRO A 406 20.16 -20.15 20.34
N GLN A 407 20.04 -21.26 21.06
CA GLN A 407 18.82 -21.62 21.81
C GLN A 407 18.62 -20.77 23.06
#